data_AF-A0A452YBH6-F1
#
_entry.id   AF-A0A452YBH6-F1
#
_cell.length_a   1.000
_cell.length_b   1.000
_cell.length_c   1.000
_cell.angle_alpha   90.00
_cell.angle_beta   90.00
_cell.angle_gamma   90.00
#
_symmetry.space_group_name_H-M   'P 1'
#
loop_
_entity.id
_entity.type
_entity.pdbx_description
1 polymer ?
#
loop_
_entity_poly.entity_id
_entity_poly.type
_entity_poly.pdbx_seq_one_letter_code
_entity_poly.pdbx_strand_id
1 'polypeptide(L)' 'DDNKVHSPRRNAKSKSCPFCRACLQKVKPSSLWVYTDDRDVVDMDALTSENIRRLLMYINKLPLVVLHVVDLDIYEYHSK' A
#
# COMPACT_ATOMS: atom_id res chain seq x y z
N ASP A 1 6.38 49.64 -24.22
CA ASP A 1 7.31 48.51 -24.48
C ASP A 1 7.55 47.70 -23.22
N ASP A 2 6.59 46.81 -22.96
CA ASP A 2 6.52 45.92 -21.80
C ASP A 2 7.49 44.74 -21.93
N ASN A 3 8.76 44.94 -21.58
CA ASN A 3 9.68 43.81 -21.39
C ASN A 3 9.69 43.37 -19.92
N LYS A 4 8.54 42.88 -19.46
CA LYS A 4 8.42 42.13 -18.21
C LYS A 4 8.96 40.73 -18.43
N VAL A 5 10.27 40.58 -18.23
CA VAL A 5 10.96 39.29 -18.16
C VAL A 5 10.14 38.36 -17.26
N HIS A 6 9.53 37.34 -17.85
CA HIS A 6 8.81 36.30 -17.12
C HIS A 6 9.83 35.57 -16.25
N SER A 7 9.90 35.97 -14.99
CA SER A 7 10.61 35.25 -13.95
C SER A 7 10.10 33.80 -13.97
N PRO A 8 10.97 32.77 -14.01
CA PRO A 8 10.50 31.39 -14.02
C PRO A 8 9.76 31.20 -12.70
N ARG A 9 8.45 30.94 -12.78
CA ARG A 9 7.60 30.74 -11.60
C ARG A 9 8.26 29.64 -10.76
N ARG A 10 8.91 30.03 -9.68
CA ARG A 10 9.42 29.13 -8.65
C ARG A 10 8.24 28.27 -8.23
N ASN A 11 8.35 26.98 -8.50
CA ASN A 11 7.47 25.91 -8.05
C ASN A 11 6.76 26.32 -6.76
N ALA A 12 5.49 26.75 -6.87
CA ALA A 12 4.66 26.94 -5.70
C ALA A 12 4.70 25.60 -4.96
N LYS A 13 5.21 25.59 -3.72
CA LYS A 13 5.43 24.36 -2.95
C LYS A 13 4.08 23.73 -2.66
N SER A 14 3.60 22.90 -3.58
CA SER A 14 2.42 22.07 -3.36
C SER A 14 2.69 21.20 -2.13
N LYS A 15 1.81 21.30 -1.12
CA LYS A 15 1.93 20.51 0.11
C LYS A 15 1.82 19.00 -0.15
N SER A 16 1.23 18.59 -1.27
CA SER A 16 1.06 17.19 -1.65
C SER A 16 2.26 16.62 -2.41
N CYS A 17 3.14 17.45 -2.99
CA CYS A 17 4.27 16.94 -3.75
C CYS A 17 5.45 16.60 -2.81
N PRO A 18 5.83 15.33 -2.66
CA PRO A 18 6.93 14.93 -1.76
C PRO A 18 8.27 15.56 -2.17
N PHE A 19 8.50 15.81 -3.46
CA PHE A 19 9.71 16.46 -3.98
C PHE A 19 9.80 17.95 -3.64
N CYS A 20 8.68 18.67 -3.74
CA CYS A 20 8.61 20.09 -3.39
C CYS A 20 8.54 20.33 -1.87
N ARG A 21 8.06 19.33 -1.10
CA ARG A 21 7.92 19.40 0.36
C ARG A 21 9.23 19.20 1.10
N ALA A 22 10.06 18.25 0.69
CA ALA A 22 11.26 17.86 1.44
C ALA A 22 12.57 18.38 0.85
N CYS A 23 12.54 19.15 -0.26
CA CYS A 23 13.75 19.51 -1.02
C CYS A 23 14.67 18.30 -1.20
N LEU A 24 14.10 17.14 -1.54
CA LEU A 24 14.89 15.96 -1.85
C LEU A 24 15.88 16.35 -2.94
N GLN A 25 17.18 16.08 -2.69
CA GLN A 25 18.20 16.29 -3.72
C GLN A 25 17.73 15.58 -4.99
N LYS A 26 17.99 16.20 -6.16
CA LYS A 26 17.56 15.68 -7.47
C LYS A 26 17.83 14.18 -7.54
N VAL A 27 16.76 13.38 -7.43
CA VAL A 27 16.84 11.94 -7.58
C VAL A 27 17.02 11.70 -9.07
N LYS A 28 18.06 10.93 -9.44
CA LYS A 28 18.27 10.62 -10.85
C LYS A 28 17.10 9.75 -11.32
N PRO A 29 16.52 9.97 -12.50
CA PRO A 29 15.46 9.10 -13.01
C PRO A 29 15.83 7.61 -12.99
N SER A 30 17.13 7.30 -13.17
CA SER A 30 17.67 5.94 -13.10
C SER A 30 17.68 5.32 -11.70
N SER A 31 17.69 6.11 -10.62
CA SER A 31 17.60 5.58 -9.25
C SER A 31 16.17 5.35 -8.78
N LEU A 32 15.18 5.60 -9.65
CA LEU A 32 13.76 5.33 -9.37
C LEU A 32 13.33 3.93 -9.82
N TRP A 33 14.11 3.29 -10.70
CA TRP A 33 13.78 1.96 -11.21
C TRP A 33 14.57 0.92 -10.43
N VAL A 34 13.85 -0.03 -9.85
CA VAL A 34 14.44 -1.25 -9.30
C VAL A 34 14.27 -2.34 -10.36
N TYR A 35 15.37 -2.95 -10.77
CA TYR A 35 15.34 -4.12 -11.63
C TYR A 35 15.04 -5.34 -10.76
N THR A 36 13.86 -5.92 -10.93
CA THR A 36 13.51 -7.21 -10.34
C THR A 36 14.01 -8.29 -11.29
N ASP A 37 14.95 -9.12 -10.83
CA ASP A 37 15.38 -10.32 -11.57
C ASP A 37 14.33 -11.42 -11.41
N ASP A 38 14.38 -12.45 -12.26
CA ASP A 38 13.49 -13.63 -12.15
C ASP A 38 13.67 -14.34 -10.78
N ARG A 39 14.81 -14.13 -10.13
CA ARG A 39 15.10 -14.61 -8.77
C ARG A 39 14.35 -13.85 -7.66
N ASP A 40 13.90 -12.63 -7.94
CA ASP A 40 13.11 -11.81 -7.03
C ASP A 40 11.60 -12.10 -7.16
N VAL A 41 11.22 -12.87 -8.19
CA VAL A 41 9.84 -13.32 -8.40
C VAL A 41 9.64 -14.63 -7.64
N VAL A 42 8.80 -14.57 -6.61
CA VAL A 42 8.37 -15.79 -5.90
C VAL A 42 7.44 -16.58 -6.81
N ASP A 43 7.74 -17.86 -7.00
CA ASP A 43 6.88 -18.79 -7.73
C ASP A 43 5.45 -18.81 -7.16
N MET A 44 4.45 -18.83 -8.05
CA MET A 44 3.04 -18.74 -7.66
C MET A 44 2.58 -19.98 -6.90
N ASP A 45 3.14 -21.15 -7.18
CA ASP A 45 2.83 -22.38 -6.45
C ASP A 45 3.42 -22.33 -5.03
N ALA A 46 4.65 -21.80 -4.89
CA ALA A 46 5.29 -21.55 -3.60
C ALA A 46 4.51 -20.53 -2.75
N LEU A 47 4.07 -19.41 -3.36
CA LEU A 47 3.26 -18.38 -2.70
C LEU A 47 1.91 -18.95 -2.24
N THR A 48 1.25 -19.71 -3.10
CA THR A 48 -0.05 -20.34 -2.80
C THR A 48 0.07 -21.34 -1.66
N SER A 49 1.08 -22.20 -1.70
CA SER A 49 1.36 -23.19 -0.66
C SER A 49 1.57 -22.53 0.71
N GLU A 50 2.32 -21.44 0.74
CA GLU A 50 2.59 -20.71 1.98
C GLU A 50 1.34 -19.95 2.49
N ASN A 51 0.55 -19.36 1.58
CA ASN A 51 -0.71 -18.72 1.93
C ASN A 51 -1.70 -19.71 2.55
N ILE A 52 -1.81 -20.92 2.00
CA ILE A 52 -2.64 -21.99 2.57
C ILE A 52 -2.17 -22.37 3.97
N ARG A 53 -0.86 -22.54 4.18
CA ARG A 53 -0.30 -22.82 5.51
C ARG A 53 -0.66 -21.75 6.52
N ARG A 54 -0.50 -20.47 6.16
CA ARG A 54 -0.85 -19.34 7.01
C ARG A 54 -2.35 -19.27 7.31
N LEU A 55 -3.19 -19.53 6.31
CA LEU A 55 -4.63 -19.56 6.48
C LEU A 55 -5.06 -20.64 7.48
N LEU A 56 -4.55 -21.86 7.33
CA LEU A 56 -4.86 -22.96 8.25
C LEU A 56 -4.39 -22.64 9.67
N MET A 57 -3.20 -22.05 9.83
CA MET A 57 -2.72 -21.59 11.13
C MET A 57 -3.59 -20.49 11.73
N TYR A 58 -4.06 -19.54 10.91
CA TYR A 58 -4.96 -18.48 11.35
C TYR A 58 -6.27 -19.08 11.85
N ILE A 59 -6.91 -19.95 11.07
CA ILE A 59 -8.16 -20.63 11.43
C ILE A 59 -7.98 -21.40 12.76
N ASN A 60 -6.89 -22.15 12.91
CA ASN A 60 -6.62 -22.90 14.15
C ASN A 60 -6.38 -22.00 15.37
N LYS A 61 -5.92 -20.76 15.16
CA LYS A 61 -5.72 -19.77 16.24
C LYS A 61 -6.94 -18.91 16.50
N LEU A 62 -7.98 -19.00 15.65
CA LEU A 62 -9.20 -18.27 15.92
C LEU A 62 -9.77 -18.78 17.23
N PRO A 63 -10.10 -17.90 18.19
CA PRO A 63 -10.84 -18.31 19.36
C PRO A 63 -12.12 -18.98 18.85
N LEU A 64 -12.40 -20.18 19.34
CA LEU A 64 -13.71 -20.79 19.22
C LEU A 64 -14.66 -19.90 20.03
N VAL A 65 -15.12 -18.82 19.42
CA VAL A 65 -16.32 -18.13 19.86
C VAL A 65 -17.39 -19.18 19.64
N VAL A 66 -17.68 -19.95 20.68
CA VAL A 66 -18.97 -20.62 20.78
C VAL A 66 -19.94 -19.50 20.47
N LEU A 67 -20.62 -19.56 19.32
CA LEU A 67 -21.74 -18.70 19.01
C LEU A 67 -22.77 -18.98 20.11
N HIS A 68 -22.57 -18.39 21.28
CA HIS A 68 -23.62 -18.16 22.23
C HIS A 68 -24.62 -17.35 21.41
N VAL A 69 -25.83 -17.87 21.36
CA VAL A 69 -26.99 -17.42 20.57
C VAL A 69 -27.08 -15.89 20.41
N VAL A 70 -26.58 -15.14 21.40
CA VAL A 70 -26.42 -13.68 21.45
C VAL A 70 -25.59 -13.03 20.31
N ASP A 71 -24.56 -13.70 19.75
CA ASP A 71 -23.72 -13.11 18.67
C ASP A 71 -24.37 -13.18 17.28
N LEU A 72 -25.25 -14.17 17.04
CA LEU A 72 -25.97 -14.30 15.78
C LEU A 72 -27.01 -13.18 15.61
N ASP A 73 -27.59 -12.73 16.72
CA ASP A 73 -28.55 -11.63 16.77
C ASP A 73 -27.93 -10.29 16.32
N ILE A 74 -26.64 -10.07 16.62
CA ILE A 74 -25.90 -8.86 16.20
C ILE A 74 -25.63 -8.90 14.69
N TYR A 75 -25.20 -10.05 14.16
CA TYR A 75 -24.93 -10.18 12.73
C TYR A 75 -26.21 -10.07 11.89
N GLU A 76 -27.33 -10.63 12.37
CA GLU A 76 -28.61 -10.52 11.69
C GLU A 76 -29.18 -9.09 11.74
N TYR A 77 -28.96 -8.35 12.83
CA TYR A 77 -29.37 -6.94 12.94
C TYR A 77 -28.67 -6.02 11.93
N HIS A 78 -27.39 -6.25 11.63
CA HIS A 78 -26.64 -5.46 10.65
C HIS A 78 -26.89 -5.85 9.18
N SER A 79 -27.60 -6.96 8.95
CA SER A 79 -27.98 -7.44 7.62
C SER A 79 -29.36 -6.97 7.14
N LYS A 80 -30.10 -6.24 7.99
CA LYS A 80 -31.39 -5.61 7.69
C LYS A 80 -31.24 -4.13 7.40
#